data_AF-A0AAZ1X746-F1
#
_entry.id   AF-A0AAZ1X746-F1
#
_cell.length_a   1.000
_cell.length_b   1.000
_cell.length_c   1.000
_cell.angle_alpha   90.00
_cell.angle_beta   90.00
_cell.angle_gamma   90.00
#
_symmetry.space_group_name_H-M   'P 1'
#
loop_
_entity.id
_entity.type
_entity.pdbx_description
1 polymer ?
#
loop_
_entity_poly.entity_id
_entity_poly.type
_entity_poly.pdbx_seq_one_letter_code
_entity_poly.pdbx_strand_id
1 'polypeptide(L)'
;MWMDEEQIQNNPHIMTVDLNSTNMSATMRPEQGPMEYRISGLIFYCFIFIIGVMVNFTALWVFALTTKKRNSVTIYMINVALVDLTFILLLPFRMVYHHQDYWPFGDLFCRIMGAFTIFYPCMALWLFALISTDRYMAIVQPKHGKELRNVPKAVVGSVGVWVMTMGSSVPLLFSQQDPDRASNFTTCIKMQDIIHMRHDNPVNFVRLIFFFLVPICIMIGCYVVIVDNLIHGRTSKLKPKVKQKSIRIIITLIIQVLVCFVPFHVCLVLRLLGNGTDGGYSTWAVFTTFLMNLSTVLDIILYYIVSKQFQDRVISVILYRNYLRSVRRKSRHTHTGSIRSMSNMTSAMI
;
A
#
# COMPACT_ATOMS: atom_id res chain seq x y z
N MET A 1 68.36 -36.59 -41.12
CA MET A 1 67.99 -36.65 -42.54
C MET A 1 66.46 -36.60 -42.54
N TRP A 2 65.86 -35.45 -42.26
CA TRP A 2 65.65 -34.31 -43.18
C TRP A 2 64.91 -34.73 -44.44
N MET A 3 63.74 -34.08 -44.60
CA MET A 3 63.12 -33.66 -45.87
C MET A 3 62.34 -34.74 -46.66
N ASP A 4 61.18 -34.49 -47.25
CA ASP A 4 60.35 -33.28 -47.31
C ASP A 4 58.97 -33.62 -47.94
N GLU A 5 58.01 -32.76 -47.60
CA GLU A 5 56.96 -32.08 -48.42
C GLU A 5 56.18 -32.88 -49.48
N GLU A 6 54.86 -32.73 -49.63
CA GLU A 6 54.11 -31.58 -50.18
C GLU A 6 52.65 -32.13 -50.38
N GLN A 7 51.51 -31.44 -50.34
CA GLN A 7 51.08 -30.05 -50.21
C GLN A 7 49.60 -30.12 -49.79
N ILE A 8 49.14 -29.24 -48.88
CA ILE A 8 47.96 -28.37 -49.10
C ILE A 8 48.22 -27.07 -48.32
N GLN A 9 48.50 -25.99 -49.04
CA GLN A 9 48.81 -24.66 -48.52
C GLN A 9 47.59 -23.71 -48.60
N ASN A 10 47.50 -22.84 -47.57
CA ASN A 10 47.07 -21.42 -47.61
C ASN A 10 45.56 -21.10 -47.75
N ASN A 11 44.93 -20.18 -46.99
CA ASN A 11 45.42 -19.04 -46.17
C ASN A 11 44.25 -18.46 -45.28
N PRO A 12 44.35 -17.32 -44.56
CA PRO A 12 44.68 -17.22 -43.13
C PRO A 12 43.70 -16.39 -42.27
N HIS A 13 43.71 -16.60 -40.95
CA HIS A 13 43.80 -15.54 -39.93
C HIS A 13 43.81 -16.22 -38.55
N ILE A 14 45.01 -16.53 -38.07
CA ILE A 14 45.26 -16.82 -36.65
C ILE A 14 45.44 -15.46 -35.96
N MET A 15 44.62 -15.19 -34.96
CA MET A 15 44.99 -14.29 -33.87
C MET A 15 44.86 -15.09 -32.58
N THR A 16 46.02 -15.51 -32.08
CA THR A 16 46.25 -15.91 -30.70
C THR A 16 45.69 -14.83 -29.78
N VAL A 17 44.65 -15.16 -29.01
CA VAL A 17 44.25 -14.35 -27.86
C VAL A 17 44.71 -15.12 -26.64
N ASP A 18 45.87 -14.70 -26.14
CA ASP A 18 46.29 -14.95 -24.78
C ASP A 18 45.15 -14.56 -23.84
N LEU A 19 44.58 -15.52 -23.13
CA LEU A 19 43.65 -15.27 -22.02
C LEU A 19 44.46 -14.67 -20.87
N ASN A 20 44.70 -13.37 -20.96
CA ASN A 20 45.24 -12.58 -19.87
C ASN A 20 44.16 -12.50 -18.78
N SER A 21 44.36 -13.31 -17.75
CA SER A 21 43.58 -13.35 -16.52
C SER A 21 43.71 -12.03 -15.76
N THR A 22 42.97 -11.01 -16.17
CA THR A 22 42.74 -9.79 -15.38
C THR A 22 41.37 -9.21 -15.73
N ASN A 23 40.54 -9.05 -14.70
CA ASN A 23 39.23 -8.37 -14.67
C ASN A 23 37.96 -9.20 -14.91
N MET A 24 37.92 -10.44 -14.40
CA MET A 24 36.63 -11.08 -14.08
C MET A 24 36.12 -10.58 -12.72
N SER A 25 35.67 -9.33 -12.70
CA SER A 25 34.85 -8.74 -11.64
C SER A 25 33.81 -7.81 -12.29
N ALA A 26 33.09 -8.33 -13.28
CA ALA A 26 31.82 -7.74 -13.66
C ALA A 26 30.82 -8.09 -12.55
N THR A 27 30.80 -7.26 -11.51
CA THR A 27 29.75 -7.24 -10.50
C THR A 27 28.40 -7.13 -11.22
N MET A 28 27.67 -8.23 -11.34
CA MET A 28 26.27 -8.20 -11.78
C MET A 28 25.49 -7.37 -10.77
N ARG A 29 25.27 -6.08 -11.07
CA ARG A 29 24.22 -5.32 -10.38
C ARG A 29 22.90 -5.99 -10.76
N PRO A 30 22.01 -6.33 -9.82
CA PRO A 30 20.68 -6.78 -10.18
C PRO A 30 20.05 -5.71 -11.07
N GLU A 31 19.54 -6.09 -12.24
CA GLU A 31 18.83 -5.18 -13.15
C GLU A 31 17.63 -4.59 -12.38
N GLN A 32 17.81 -3.40 -11.82
CA GLN A 32 16.69 -2.58 -11.40
C GLN A 32 16.05 -2.04 -12.68
N GLY A 33 14.73 -2.23 -12.79
CA GLY A 33 13.99 -1.97 -14.02
C GLY A 33 14.17 -0.55 -14.59
N PRO A 34 13.64 -0.29 -15.79
CA PRO A 34 13.96 0.91 -16.57
C PRO A 34 13.83 2.22 -15.77
N MET A 35 14.72 3.18 -16.01
CA MET A 35 14.81 4.48 -15.31
C MET A 35 13.44 5.18 -15.15
N GLU A 36 12.58 5.07 -16.17
CA GLU A 36 11.23 5.63 -16.18
C GLU A 36 10.35 5.10 -15.04
N TYR A 37 10.43 3.81 -14.73
CA TYR A 37 9.66 3.20 -13.64
C TYR A 37 10.19 3.63 -12.26
N ARG A 38 11.50 3.88 -12.15
CA ARG A 38 12.10 4.39 -10.91
C ARG A 38 11.61 5.80 -10.61
N ILE A 39 11.64 6.68 -11.60
CA ILE A 39 11.15 8.06 -11.45
C ILE A 39 9.65 8.07 -11.14
N SER A 40 8.86 7.29 -11.88
CA SER A 40 7.42 7.16 -11.65
C SER A 40 7.11 6.64 -10.23
N GLY A 41 7.85 5.63 -9.76
CA GLY A 41 7.70 5.10 -8.41
C GLY A 41 8.04 6.10 -7.32
N LEU A 42 9.10 6.90 -7.48
CA LEU A 42 9.46 7.96 -6.54
C LEU A 42 8.37 9.03 -6.44
N ILE A 43 7.85 9.51 -7.57
CA ILE A 43 6.76 10.49 -7.60
C ILE A 43 5.51 9.92 -6.90
N PHE A 44 5.18 8.66 -7.20
CA PHE A 44 4.05 7.97 -6.59
C PHE A 44 4.21 7.83 -5.07
N TYR A 45 5.37 7.37 -4.58
CA TYR A 45 5.62 7.24 -3.15
C TYR A 45 5.64 8.59 -2.43
N CYS A 46 6.14 9.66 -3.05
CA CYS A 46 6.03 11.03 -2.52
C CYS A 46 4.56 11.45 -2.37
N PHE A 47 3.72 11.19 -3.38
CA PHE A 47 2.29 11.47 -3.32
C PHE A 47 1.60 10.70 -2.19
N ILE A 48 1.83 9.37 -2.11
CA ILE A 48 1.28 8.53 -1.04
C ILE A 48 1.76 9.00 0.33
N PHE A 49 3.04 9.36 0.46
CA PHE A 49 3.60 9.84 1.71
C PHE A 49 2.91 11.12 2.19
N ILE A 50 2.86 12.15 1.35
CA ILE A 50 2.30 13.44 1.74
C ILE A 50 0.81 13.32 2.04
N ILE A 51 0.03 12.75 1.12
CA ILE A 51 -1.43 12.68 1.27
C ILE A 51 -1.80 11.66 2.35
N GLY A 52 -1.16 10.51 2.36
CA GLY A 52 -1.41 9.43 3.32
C GLY A 52 -1.13 9.85 4.75
N VAL A 53 -0.01 10.54 5.02
CA VAL A 53 0.27 11.10 6.36
C VAL A 53 -0.82 12.09 6.76
N MET A 54 -1.17 13.04 5.89
CA MET A 54 -2.20 14.04 6.21
C MET A 54 -3.55 13.39 6.54
N VAL A 55 -4.00 12.44 5.71
CA VAL A 55 -5.28 11.74 5.88
C VAL A 55 -5.29 10.92 7.16
N ASN A 56 -4.32 10.02 7.33
CA ASN A 56 -4.33 9.07 8.43
C ASN A 56 -3.99 9.72 9.78
N PHE A 57 -3.15 10.76 9.79
CA PHE A 57 -2.92 11.54 11.02
C PHE A 57 -4.19 12.29 11.44
N THR A 58 -4.89 12.92 10.50
CA THR A 58 -6.18 13.59 10.78
C THR A 58 -7.21 12.56 11.28
N ALA A 59 -7.27 11.38 10.65
CA ALA A 59 -8.17 10.31 11.06
C ALA A 59 -7.86 9.88 12.50
N LEU A 60 -6.60 9.58 12.80
CA LEU A 60 -6.16 9.18 14.13
C LEU A 60 -6.50 10.26 15.17
N TRP A 61 -6.22 11.53 14.89
CA TRP A 61 -6.58 12.65 15.75
C TRP A 61 -8.09 12.72 16.01
N VAL A 62 -8.92 12.59 14.98
CA VAL A 62 -10.38 12.68 15.10
C VAL A 62 -10.95 11.48 15.86
N PHE A 63 -10.54 10.27 15.52
CA PHE A 63 -11.08 9.04 16.10
C PHE A 63 -10.55 8.76 17.51
N ALA A 64 -9.27 9.03 17.76
CA ALA A 64 -8.67 8.84 19.08
C ALA A 64 -9.00 10.01 20.02
N LEU A 65 -8.89 11.26 19.59
CA LEU A 65 -8.90 12.39 20.54
C LEU A 65 -10.20 13.21 20.51
N THR A 66 -10.85 13.35 19.35
CA THR A 66 -12.06 14.18 19.22
C THR A 66 -13.36 13.39 19.47
N THR A 67 -13.34 12.08 19.27
CA THR A 67 -14.56 11.24 19.37
C THR A 67 -14.92 10.94 20.82
N LYS A 68 -15.87 11.72 21.37
CA LYS A 68 -16.31 11.61 22.78
C LYS A 68 -16.88 10.24 23.18
N LYS A 69 -17.57 9.54 22.28
CA LYS A 69 -18.16 8.21 22.52
C LYS A 69 -17.66 7.24 21.46
N ARG A 70 -16.68 6.41 21.81
CA ARG A 70 -16.16 5.37 20.91
C ARG A 70 -17.14 4.22 20.80
N ASN A 71 -17.29 3.68 19.59
CA ASN A 71 -17.97 2.42 19.31
C ASN A 71 -16.97 1.44 18.68
N SER A 72 -17.41 0.21 18.38
CA SER A 72 -16.59 -0.83 17.76
C SER A 72 -15.94 -0.37 16.46
N VAL A 73 -16.70 0.24 15.54
CA VAL A 73 -16.16 0.79 14.28
C VAL A 73 -15.07 1.83 14.52
N THR A 74 -15.23 2.73 15.49
CA THR A 74 -14.19 3.72 15.82
C THR A 74 -12.89 3.05 16.24
N ILE A 75 -12.95 1.94 16.99
CA ILE A 75 -11.74 1.18 17.36
C ILE A 75 -11.06 0.61 16.12
N TYR A 76 -11.82 0.00 15.20
CA TYR A 76 -11.24 -0.50 13.95
C TYR A 76 -10.63 0.62 13.11
N MET A 77 -11.29 1.78 12.99
CA MET A 77 -10.75 2.93 12.25
C MET A 77 -9.46 3.49 12.86
N ILE A 78 -9.33 3.49 14.19
CA ILE A 78 -8.06 3.86 14.84
C ILE A 78 -6.95 2.88 14.44
N ASN A 79 -7.23 1.58 14.45
CA ASN A 79 -6.26 0.56 14.05
C ASN A 79 -5.87 0.66 12.57
N VAL A 80 -6.83 0.93 11.68
CA VAL A 80 -6.57 1.18 10.24
C VAL A 80 -5.64 2.39 10.09
N ALA A 81 -5.98 3.53 10.69
CA ALA A 81 -5.14 4.73 10.62
C ALA A 81 -3.74 4.52 11.22
N LEU A 82 -3.61 3.73 12.29
CA LEU A 82 -2.32 3.39 12.89
C LEU A 82 -1.45 2.52 11.97
N VAL A 83 -2.02 1.48 11.36
CA VAL A 83 -1.27 0.60 10.46
C VAL A 83 -0.87 1.33 9.18
N ASP A 84 -1.75 2.16 8.62
CA ASP A 84 -1.45 2.99 7.46
C ASP A 84 -0.35 4.02 7.76
N LEU A 85 -0.42 4.73 8.89
CA LEU A 85 0.64 5.66 9.30
C LEU A 85 1.97 4.94 9.45
N THR A 86 1.98 3.78 10.12
CA THR A 86 3.21 3.01 10.31
C THR A 86 3.81 2.61 8.96
N PHE A 87 3.00 2.14 8.02
CA PHE A 87 3.45 1.74 6.70
C PHE A 87 3.92 2.94 5.85
N ILE A 88 3.19 4.06 5.86
CA ILE A 88 3.54 5.25 5.10
C ILE A 88 4.84 5.89 5.63
N LEU A 89 5.06 5.92 6.95
CA LEU A 89 6.29 6.45 7.54
C LEU A 89 7.53 5.64 7.16
N LEU A 90 7.37 4.41 6.70
CA LEU A 90 8.44 3.57 6.17
C LEU A 90 8.74 3.83 4.68
N LEU A 91 7.86 4.50 3.93
CA LEU A 91 8.06 4.77 2.50
C LEU A 91 9.30 5.60 2.16
N PRO A 92 9.72 6.62 2.93
CA PRO A 92 10.94 7.39 2.63
C PRO A 92 12.19 6.50 2.53
N PHE A 93 12.30 5.47 3.37
CA PHE A 93 13.43 4.54 3.32
C PHE A 93 13.41 3.70 2.03
N ARG A 94 12.21 3.30 1.58
CA ARG A 94 12.02 2.65 0.28
C ARG A 94 12.36 3.58 -0.88
N MET A 95 12.05 4.87 -0.78
CA MET A 95 12.43 5.88 -1.78
C MET A 95 13.95 6.02 -1.89
N VAL A 96 14.68 6.05 -0.76
CA VAL A 96 16.15 6.08 -0.77
C VAL A 96 16.72 4.85 -1.48
N TYR A 97 16.17 3.65 -1.22
CA TYR A 97 16.58 2.44 -1.93
C TYR A 97 16.36 2.54 -3.45
N HIS A 98 15.19 3.03 -3.89
CA HIS A 98 14.89 3.23 -5.31
C HIS A 98 15.78 4.28 -5.99
N HIS A 99 16.36 5.21 -5.23
CA HIS A 99 17.26 6.24 -5.75
C HIS A 99 18.73 5.77 -5.79
N GLN A 100 19.20 5.15 -4.71
CA GLN A 100 20.61 4.84 -4.50
C GLN A 100 21.02 3.47 -5.09
N ASP A 101 20.07 2.60 -5.40
CA ASP A 101 20.28 1.23 -5.89
C ASP A 101 20.99 0.29 -4.88
N TYR A 102 21.27 0.77 -3.66
CA TYR A 102 21.76 0.00 -2.52
C TYR A 102 21.02 0.40 -1.23
N TRP A 103 21.08 -0.47 -0.21
CA TRP A 103 20.42 -0.26 1.08
C TRP A 103 21.39 0.22 2.17
N PRO A 104 21.31 1.50 2.60
CA PRO A 104 22.26 2.06 3.56
C PRO A 104 21.88 1.82 5.04
N PHE A 105 20.67 1.35 5.34
CA PHE A 105 20.12 1.35 6.70
C PHE A 105 20.39 0.06 7.50
N GLY A 106 21.27 -0.81 6.99
CA GLY A 106 21.66 -2.07 7.63
C GLY A 106 20.66 -3.22 7.46
N ASP A 107 21.13 -4.43 7.72
CA ASP A 107 20.40 -5.69 7.46
C ASP A 107 19.09 -5.79 8.26
N LEU A 108 19.12 -5.50 9.56
CA LEU A 108 17.92 -5.59 10.42
C LEU A 108 16.77 -4.74 9.87
N PHE A 109 17.06 -3.50 9.45
CA PHE A 109 16.04 -2.61 8.93
C PHE A 109 15.53 -3.06 7.54
N CYS A 110 16.40 -3.64 6.71
CA CYS A 110 15.99 -4.29 5.45
C CYS A 110 14.98 -5.43 5.71
N ARG A 111 15.26 -6.29 6.70
CA ARG A 111 14.35 -7.37 7.09
C ARG A 111 13.02 -6.85 7.64
N ILE A 112 13.05 -5.79 8.45
CA ILE A 112 11.84 -5.13 8.96
C ILE A 112 10.97 -4.66 7.79
N MET A 113 11.55 -3.98 6.80
CA MET A 113 10.82 -3.51 5.64
C MET A 113 10.22 -4.64 4.79
N GLY A 114 10.97 -5.72 4.58
CA GLY A 114 10.47 -6.92 3.92
C GLY A 114 9.28 -7.53 4.68
N ALA A 115 9.41 -7.71 5.99
CA ALA A 115 8.33 -8.21 6.84
C ALA A 115 7.09 -7.29 6.82
N PHE A 116 7.30 -5.97 6.81
CA PHE A 116 6.23 -4.98 6.74
C PHE A 116 5.44 -5.03 5.43
N THR A 117 6.09 -5.40 4.32
CA THR A 117 5.45 -5.56 3.01
C THR A 117 4.41 -6.68 3.01
N ILE A 118 4.54 -7.67 3.88
CA ILE A 118 3.54 -8.74 4.09
C ILE A 118 2.60 -8.43 5.24
N PHE A 119 3.13 -7.89 6.34
CA PHE A 119 2.34 -7.52 7.51
C PHE A 119 1.22 -6.52 7.18
N TYR A 120 1.53 -5.46 6.43
CA TYR A 120 0.59 -4.40 6.08
C TYR A 120 -0.68 -4.91 5.40
N PRO A 121 -0.61 -5.60 4.24
CA PRO A 121 -1.81 -6.06 3.56
C PRO A 121 -2.62 -7.09 4.38
N CYS A 122 -1.93 -7.95 5.14
CA CYS A 122 -2.60 -8.90 6.03
C CYS A 122 -3.40 -8.19 7.12
N MET A 123 -2.79 -7.21 7.79
CA MET A 123 -3.46 -6.40 8.82
C MET A 123 -4.65 -5.63 8.26
N ALA A 124 -4.47 -4.96 7.13
CA ALA A 124 -5.54 -4.19 6.48
C ALA A 124 -6.75 -5.07 6.14
N LEU A 125 -6.53 -6.25 5.53
CA LEU A 125 -7.60 -7.18 5.18
C LEU A 125 -8.36 -7.71 6.39
N TRP A 126 -7.66 -8.07 7.47
CA TRP A 126 -8.31 -8.51 8.70
C TRP A 126 -9.11 -7.39 9.37
N LEU A 127 -8.58 -6.15 9.40
CA LEU A 127 -9.33 -5.00 9.90
C LEU A 127 -10.58 -4.72 9.05
N PHE A 128 -10.49 -4.86 7.72
CA PHE A 128 -11.64 -4.75 6.83
C PHE A 128 -12.67 -5.85 7.08
N ALA A 129 -12.24 -7.09 7.31
CA ALA A 129 -13.13 -8.19 7.69
C ALA A 129 -13.85 -7.93 9.02
N LEU A 130 -13.16 -7.37 10.03
CA LEU A 130 -13.76 -6.96 11.29
C LEU A 130 -14.80 -5.83 11.11
N ILE A 131 -14.49 -4.83 10.27
CA ILE A 131 -15.43 -3.76 9.94
C ILE A 131 -16.66 -4.34 9.23
N SER A 132 -16.48 -5.25 8.27
CA SER A 132 -17.58 -5.89 7.53
C SER A 132 -18.45 -6.75 8.43
N THR A 133 -17.84 -7.48 9.37
CA THR A 133 -18.57 -8.25 10.39
C THR A 133 -19.39 -7.34 11.30
N ASP A 134 -18.82 -6.20 11.71
CA ASP A 134 -19.54 -5.19 12.48
C ASP A 134 -20.72 -4.59 11.68
N ARG A 135 -20.55 -4.32 10.38
CA ARG A 135 -21.64 -3.87 9.50
C ARG A 135 -22.71 -4.94 9.34
N TYR A 136 -22.33 -6.20 9.23
CA TYR A 136 -23.23 -7.35 9.22
C TYR A 136 -24.07 -7.40 10.50
N MET A 137 -23.44 -7.36 11.67
CA MET A 137 -24.14 -7.37 12.97
C MET A 137 -25.10 -6.18 13.08
N ALA A 138 -24.69 -4.99 12.62
CA ALA A 138 -25.52 -3.80 12.64
C ALA A 138 -26.81 -3.91 11.81
N ILE A 139 -26.76 -4.63 10.69
CA ILE A 139 -27.86 -4.75 9.73
C ILE A 139 -28.77 -5.95 10.08
N VAL A 140 -28.16 -7.10 10.34
CA VAL A 140 -28.85 -8.39 10.47
C VAL A 140 -29.33 -8.63 11.91
N GLN A 141 -28.61 -8.12 12.91
CA GLN A 141 -28.93 -8.33 14.32
C GLN A 141 -29.14 -7.01 15.11
N PRO A 142 -30.08 -6.15 14.70
CA PRO A 142 -30.32 -4.86 15.37
C PRO A 142 -30.76 -4.99 16.84
N LYS A 143 -31.35 -6.13 17.23
CA LYS A 143 -31.73 -6.42 18.63
C LYS A 143 -30.51 -6.55 19.55
N HIS A 144 -29.33 -6.91 19.01
CA HIS A 144 -28.06 -6.91 19.72
C HIS A 144 -27.32 -5.57 19.60
N GLY A 145 -28.04 -4.45 19.46
CA GLY A 145 -27.42 -3.11 19.36
C GLY A 145 -26.48 -2.73 20.51
N LYS A 146 -26.57 -3.41 21.67
CA LYS A 146 -25.59 -3.31 22.78
C LYS A 146 -24.23 -3.91 22.39
N GLU A 147 -24.22 -4.96 21.57
CA GLU A 147 -23.03 -5.65 21.08
C GLU A 147 -22.29 -4.84 20.01
N LEU A 148 -23.01 -4.10 19.16
CA LEU A 148 -22.45 -3.09 18.23
C LEU A 148 -21.81 -1.88 18.96
N ARG A 149 -22.02 -1.78 20.28
CA ARG A 149 -21.36 -0.77 21.13
C ARG A 149 -20.37 -1.40 22.10
N ASN A 150 -20.05 -2.68 21.92
CA ASN A 150 -19.12 -3.41 22.76
C ASN A 150 -17.68 -3.09 22.35
N VAL A 151 -17.20 -1.94 22.83
CA VAL A 151 -15.82 -1.49 22.67
C VAL A 151 -14.82 -2.55 23.15
N PRO A 152 -15.00 -3.22 24.31
CA PRO A 152 -14.13 -4.31 24.73
C PRO A 152 -13.98 -5.42 23.70
N LYS A 153 -15.07 -5.92 23.11
CA LYS A 153 -15.00 -6.96 22.05
C LYS A 153 -14.21 -6.49 20.84
N ALA A 154 -14.41 -5.24 20.41
CA ALA A 154 -13.66 -4.67 19.30
C ALA A 154 -12.17 -4.53 19.61
N VAL A 155 -11.82 -4.12 20.82
CA VAL A 155 -10.41 -4.04 21.28
C VAL A 155 -9.78 -5.44 21.29
N VAL A 156 -10.46 -6.43 21.88
CA VAL A 156 -9.96 -7.83 21.90
C VAL A 156 -9.78 -8.36 20.49
N GLY A 157 -10.76 -8.14 19.60
CA GLY A 157 -10.66 -8.54 18.20
C GLY A 157 -9.48 -7.89 17.47
N SER A 158 -9.28 -6.58 17.66
CA SER A 158 -8.12 -5.87 17.09
C SER A 158 -6.80 -6.39 17.64
N VAL A 159 -6.68 -6.55 18.97
CA VAL A 159 -5.46 -7.09 19.60
C VAL A 159 -5.17 -8.51 19.09
N GLY A 160 -6.19 -9.35 18.95
CA GLY A 160 -6.05 -10.68 18.35
C GLY A 160 -5.48 -10.63 16.94
N VAL A 161 -6.00 -9.73 16.09
CA VAL A 161 -5.49 -9.51 14.73
C VAL A 161 -4.04 -9.02 14.72
N TRP A 162 -3.66 -8.11 15.62
CA TRP A 162 -2.27 -7.68 15.79
C TRP A 162 -1.34 -8.83 16.18
N VAL A 163 -1.69 -9.58 17.23
CA VAL A 163 -0.87 -10.71 17.71
C VAL A 163 -0.71 -11.76 16.62
N MET A 164 -1.80 -12.08 15.93
CA MET A 164 -1.84 -13.11 14.88
C MET A 164 -0.99 -12.73 13.66
N THR A 165 -1.11 -11.50 13.17
CA THR A 165 -0.30 -11.01 12.04
C THR A 165 1.16 -10.81 12.43
N MET A 166 1.45 -10.23 13.59
CA MET A 166 2.82 -10.11 14.10
C MET A 166 3.46 -11.49 14.28
N GLY A 167 2.75 -12.45 14.88
CA GLY A 167 3.22 -13.82 15.03
C GLY A 167 3.54 -14.49 13.69
N SER A 168 2.82 -14.12 12.62
CA SER A 168 3.12 -14.62 11.27
C SER A 168 4.28 -13.90 10.59
N SER A 169 4.49 -12.59 10.85
CA SER A 169 5.48 -11.77 10.14
C SER A 169 6.83 -11.68 10.85
N VAL A 170 6.87 -11.68 12.19
CA VAL A 170 8.11 -11.57 12.99
C VAL A 170 9.12 -12.69 12.70
N PRO A 171 8.71 -13.97 12.51
CA PRO A 171 9.66 -15.03 12.17
C PRO A 171 10.47 -14.76 10.89
N LEU A 172 9.97 -13.93 9.97
CA LEU A 172 10.70 -13.53 8.76
C LEU A 172 11.98 -12.74 9.09
N LEU A 173 12.01 -12.04 10.22
CA LEU A 173 13.17 -11.26 10.65
C LEU A 173 14.37 -12.16 11.00
N PHE A 174 14.12 -13.41 11.36
CA PHE A 174 15.16 -14.35 11.82
C PHE A 174 15.58 -15.36 10.74
N SER A 175 15.06 -15.25 9.51
CA SER A 175 15.46 -16.14 8.42
C SER A 175 16.97 -16.03 8.16
N GLN A 176 17.68 -17.17 8.16
CA GLN A 176 19.14 -17.24 7.99
C GLN A 176 19.59 -17.22 6.52
N GLN A 177 18.67 -17.26 5.56
CA GLN A 177 19.00 -17.18 4.14
C GLN A 177 19.33 -15.73 3.77
N ASP A 178 20.63 -15.46 3.58
CA ASP A 178 21.14 -14.16 3.17
C ASP A 178 21.61 -14.24 1.71
N PRO A 179 20.77 -13.84 0.72
CA PRO A 179 21.14 -13.83 -0.69
C PRO A 179 22.28 -12.85 -1.00
N ASP A 180 22.52 -11.86 -0.13
CA ASP A 180 23.54 -10.83 -0.33
C ASP A 180 24.97 -11.30 0.04
N ARG A 181 25.16 -12.51 0.59
CA ARG A 181 26.50 -13.04 0.90
C ARG A 181 27.42 -13.18 -0.32
N ALA A 182 26.87 -13.15 -1.53
CA ALA A 182 27.62 -13.26 -2.79
C ALA A 182 28.01 -11.90 -3.41
N SER A 183 27.58 -10.76 -2.84
CA SER A 183 27.73 -9.43 -3.43
C SER A 183 28.46 -8.46 -2.47
N ASN A 184 29.38 -7.65 -3.00
CA ASN A 184 30.06 -6.58 -2.25
C ASN A 184 29.14 -5.37 -1.92
N PHE A 185 27.87 -5.43 -2.31
CA PHE A 185 26.86 -4.40 -2.06
C PHE A 185 25.65 -5.00 -1.36
N THR A 186 25.18 -4.36 -0.28
CA THR A 186 23.90 -4.71 0.36
C THR A 186 22.76 -4.21 -0.50
N THR A 187 22.35 -5.00 -1.48
CA THR A 187 21.05 -4.85 -2.12
C THR A 187 20.01 -5.32 -1.12
N CYS A 188 18.95 -4.57 -0.81
CA CYS A 188 17.89 -5.12 0.04
C CYS A 188 17.03 -6.06 -0.81
N ILE A 189 17.65 -7.13 -1.34
CA ILE A 189 16.95 -8.12 -2.15
C ILE A 189 15.84 -8.70 -1.31
N LYS A 190 15.96 -8.80 0.02
CA LYS A 190 14.89 -9.22 0.96
C LYS A 190 13.58 -8.42 0.86
N MET A 191 13.56 -7.22 0.26
CA MET A 191 12.32 -6.50 -0.11
C MET A 191 11.63 -7.08 -1.36
N GLN A 192 12.40 -7.66 -2.27
CA GLN A 192 11.97 -8.35 -3.50
C GLN A 192 11.85 -9.88 -3.26
N ASP A 193 12.78 -10.48 -2.52
CA ASP A 193 12.96 -11.89 -2.17
C ASP A 193 12.04 -12.44 -1.08
N ILE A 194 10.90 -11.79 -0.84
CA ILE A 194 9.74 -12.54 -0.35
C ILE A 194 9.36 -13.62 -1.40
N ILE A 195 9.84 -13.47 -2.63
CA ILE A 195 9.75 -14.42 -3.75
C ILE A 195 10.76 -15.59 -3.65
N HIS A 196 11.90 -15.43 -2.97
CA HIS A 196 12.84 -16.54 -2.71
C HIS A 196 12.58 -17.27 -1.40
N MET A 197 11.43 -17.02 -0.76
CA MET A 197 10.85 -18.02 0.13
C MET A 197 10.37 -19.21 -0.73
N ARG A 198 11.32 -20.10 -1.02
CA ARG A 198 11.24 -21.36 -1.76
C ARG A 198 9.84 -21.99 -1.73
N HIS A 199 9.42 -22.50 -2.88
CA HIS A 199 8.21 -23.31 -3.12
C HIS A 199 7.95 -24.38 -2.04
N ASP A 200 8.99 -24.82 -1.31
CA ASP A 200 8.93 -25.85 -0.29
C ASP A 200 8.57 -25.35 1.13
N ASN A 201 8.24 -24.07 1.33
CA ASN A 201 7.89 -23.56 2.67
C ASN A 201 6.36 -23.52 2.89
N PRO A 202 5.77 -24.50 3.62
CA PRO A 202 4.33 -24.55 3.89
C PRO A 202 3.82 -23.29 4.61
N VAL A 203 4.70 -22.54 5.26
CA VAL A 203 4.37 -21.28 5.95
C VAL A 203 3.81 -20.23 4.98
N ASN A 204 4.25 -20.17 3.72
CA ASN A 204 3.71 -19.19 2.76
C ASN A 204 2.31 -19.55 2.28
N PHE A 205 2.04 -20.84 2.06
CA PHE A 205 0.69 -21.31 1.73
C PHE A 205 -0.28 -21.07 2.88
N VAL A 206 0.14 -21.36 4.11
CA VAL A 206 -0.65 -21.04 5.32
C VAL A 206 -0.91 -19.53 5.39
N ARG A 207 0.10 -18.69 5.10
CA ARG A 207 -0.10 -17.23 5.10
C ARG A 207 -1.09 -16.76 4.06
N LEU A 208 -0.99 -17.25 2.83
CA LEU A 208 -1.92 -16.92 1.76
C LEU A 208 -3.35 -17.33 2.12
N ILE A 209 -3.54 -18.57 2.59
CA ILE A 209 -4.88 -19.05 2.93
C ILE A 209 -5.44 -18.23 4.09
N PHE A 210 -4.66 -18.07 5.16
CA PHE A 210 -5.17 -17.55 6.41
C PHE A 210 -5.21 -16.02 6.47
N PHE A 211 -4.28 -15.31 5.84
CA PHE A 211 -4.23 -13.84 5.87
C PHE A 211 -4.78 -13.15 4.63
N PHE A 212 -5.10 -13.91 3.57
CA PHE A 212 -5.76 -13.38 2.38
C PHE A 212 -7.13 -14.04 2.12
N LEU A 213 -7.19 -15.36 1.96
CA LEU A 213 -8.46 -16.03 1.60
C LEU A 213 -9.50 -15.95 2.72
N VAL A 214 -9.12 -16.23 3.97
CA VAL A 214 -10.06 -16.22 5.10
C VAL A 214 -10.72 -14.84 5.30
N PRO A 215 -9.99 -13.70 5.37
CA PRO A 215 -10.60 -12.38 5.44
C PRO A 215 -11.55 -12.08 4.28
N ILE A 216 -11.17 -12.46 3.06
CA ILE A 216 -12.01 -12.27 1.87
C ILE A 216 -13.29 -13.10 1.96
N CYS A 217 -13.20 -14.37 2.34
CA CYS A 217 -14.36 -15.23 2.53
C CYS A 217 -15.31 -14.69 3.61
N ILE A 218 -14.78 -14.21 4.74
CA ILE A 218 -15.57 -13.56 5.79
C ILE A 218 -16.30 -12.34 5.22
N MET A 219 -15.60 -11.47 4.49
CA MET A 219 -16.21 -10.29 3.88
C MET A 219 -17.31 -10.67 2.88
N ILE A 220 -17.05 -11.60 1.96
CA ILE A 220 -18.02 -12.07 0.98
C ILE A 220 -19.25 -12.65 1.68
N GLY A 221 -19.08 -13.53 2.67
CA GLY A 221 -20.19 -14.09 3.45
C GLY A 221 -21.01 -13.01 4.15
N CYS A 222 -20.34 -12.04 4.79
CA CYS A 222 -21.02 -10.89 5.40
C CYS A 222 -21.83 -10.11 4.37
N TYR A 223 -21.27 -9.82 3.20
CA TYR A 223 -21.93 -9.02 2.17
C TYR A 223 -23.11 -9.75 1.52
N VAL A 224 -22.98 -11.05 1.24
CA VAL A 224 -24.07 -11.87 0.70
C VAL A 224 -25.27 -11.82 1.65
N VAL A 225 -25.06 -12.08 2.94
CA VAL A 225 -26.17 -12.09 3.91
C VAL A 225 -26.74 -10.68 4.11
N ILE A 226 -25.91 -9.64 4.08
CA ILE A 226 -26.39 -8.25 4.14
C ILE A 226 -27.30 -7.96 2.94
N VAL A 227 -26.82 -8.20 1.71
CA VAL A 227 -27.59 -7.95 0.48
C VAL A 227 -28.90 -8.72 0.49
N ASP A 228 -28.86 -9.99 0.85
CA ASP A 228 -30.03 -10.86 1.00
C ASP A 228 -31.07 -10.27 1.98
N ASN A 229 -30.64 -9.79 3.15
CA ASN A 229 -31.54 -9.14 4.12
C ASN A 229 -32.08 -7.79 3.61
N LEU A 230 -31.31 -7.07 2.79
CA LEU A 230 -31.72 -5.79 2.22
C LEU A 230 -32.76 -5.96 1.11
N ILE A 231 -32.65 -7.02 0.29
CA ILE A 231 -33.58 -7.36 -0.80
C ILE A 231 -34.89 -7.90 -0.22
N HIS A 232 -34.81 -8.85 0.72
CA HIS A 232 -36.01 -9.48 1.32
C HIS A 232 -36.73 -8.60 2.36
N GLY A 233 -36.41 -7.31 2.46
CA GLY A 233 -37.11 -6.38 3.35
C GLY A 233 -36.95 -6.65 4.86
N ARG A 234 -36.09 -7.60 5.27
CA ARG A 234 -35.86 -7.97 6.68
C ARG A 234 -35.25 -6.86 7.52
N THR A 235 -34.73 -5.81 6.87
CA THR A 235 -34.18 -4.61 7.52
C THR A 235 -35.19 -3.46 7.68
N SER A 236 -36.49 -3.68 7.47
CA SER A 236 -37.52 -2.62 7.48
C SER A 236 -37.57 -1.80 8.78
N LYS A 237 -37.14 -2.40 9.91
CA LYS A 237 -37.08 -1.75 11.23
C LYS A 237 -35.85 -0.82 11.41
N LEU A 238 -34.88 -0.82 10.49
CA LEU A 238 -33.70 0.05 10.56
C LEU A 238 -33.99 1.43 9.96
N LYS A 239 -33.41 2.47 10.58
CA LYS A 239 -33.44 3.83 10.01
C LYS A 239 -32.78 3.84 8.61
N PRO A 240 -33.41 4.39 7.56
CA PRO A 240 -32.86 4.41 6.20
C PRO A 240 -31.44 4.98 6.12
N LYS A 241 -31.15 6.04 6.88
CA LYS A 241 -29.82 6.66 6.97
C LYS A 241 -28.73 5.70 7.47
N VAL A 242 -29.06 4.77 8.38
CA VAL A 242 -28.11 3.78 8.91
C VAL A 242 -27.85 2.70 7.87
N LYS A 243 -28.91 2.21 7.20
CA LYS A 243 -28.82 1.26 6.08
C LYS A 243 -27.93 1.81 4.96
N GLN A 244 -28.22 3.02 4.48
CA GLN A 244 -27.44 3.66 3.41
C GLN A 244 -25.98 3.87 3.82
N LYS A 245 -25.72 4.30 5.06
CA LYS A 245 -24.36 4.45 5.58
C LYS A 245 -23.59 3.13 5.56
N SER A 246 -24.19 2.03 6.04
CA SER A 246 -23.53 0.72 6.04
C SER A 246 -23.30 0.19 4.62
N ILE A 247 -24.24 0.36 3.70
CA ILE A 247 -24.06 -0.02 2.28
C ILE A 247 -22.87 0.74 1.68
N ARG A 248 -22.77 2.05 1.92
CA ARG A 248 -21.64 2.85 1.43
C ARG A 248 -20.29 2.35 1.98
N ILE A 249 -20.22 2.00 3.27
CA ILE A 249 -19.00 1.42 3.87
C ILE A 249 -18.64 0.12 3.16
N ILE A 250 -19.60 -0.78 2.98
CA ILE A 250 -19.39 -2.08 2.33
C ILE A 250 -18.87 -1.92 0.91
N ILE A 251 -19.50 -1.06 0.11
CA ILE A 251 -19.08 -0.78 -1.28
C ILE A 251 -17.65 -0.23 -1.30
N THR A 252 -17.31 0.71 -0.41
CA THR A 252 -15.96 1.25 -0.30
C THR A 252 -14.93 0.16 0.01
N LEU A 253 -15.21 -0.71 0.98
CA LEU A 253 -14.30 -1.81 1.34
C LEU A 253 -14.15 -2.83 0.20
N ILE A 254 -15.23 -3.19 -0.49
CA ILE A 254 -15.17 -4.08 -1.67
C ILE A 254 -14.25 -3.50 -2.74
N ILE A 255 -14.44 -2.22 -3.10
CA ILE A 255 -13.63 -1.55 -4.12
C ILE A 255 -12.16 -1.54 -3.70
N GLN A 256 -11.87 -1.21 -2.45
CA GLN A 256 -10.49 -1.14 -1.95
C GLN A 256 -9.82 -2.53 -1.94
N VAL A 257 -10.54 -3.58 -1.55
CA VAL A 257 -10.03 -4.96 -1.62
C VAL A 257 -9.74 -5.36 -3.07
N LEU A 258 -10.69 -5.15 -3.97
CA LEU A 258 -10.56 -5.55 -5.38
C LEU A 258 -9.48 -4.77 -6.13
N VAL A 259 -9.34 -3.47 -5.86
CA VAL A 259 -8.40 -2.60 -6.57
C VAL A 259 -7.01 -2.63 -5.93
N CYS A 260 -6.91 -2.60 -4.60
CA CYS A 260 -5.62 -2.44 -3.91
C CYS A 260 -4.99 -3.75 -3.47
N PHE A 261 -5.78 -4.72 -3.00
CA PHE A 261 -5.24 -5.91 -2.35
C PHE A 261 -5.25 -7.16 -3.24
N VAL A 262 -6.33 -7.41 -3.98
CA VAL A 262 -6.44 -8.59 -4.85
C VAL A 262 -5.31 -8.65 -5.90
N PRO A 263 -4.98 -7.57 -6.64
CA PRO A 263 -3.93 -7.64 -7.67
C PRO A 263 -2.56 -7.99 -7.09
N PHE A 264 -2.24 -7.43 -5.91
CA PHE A 264 -1.01 -7.72 -5.18
C PHE A 264 -0.92 -9.19 -4.77
N HIS A 265 -1.98 -9.74 -4.17
CA HIS A 265 -1.98 -11.13 -3.74
C HIS A 265 -2.02 -12.11 -4.91
N VAL A 266 -2.72 -11.80 -6.00
CA VAL A 266 -2.66 -12.60 -7.23
C VAL A 266 -1.23 -12.63 -7.78
N CYS A 267 -0.56 -11.48 -7.83
CA CYS A 267 0.85 -11.44 -8.25
C CYS A 267 1.75 -12.25 -7.31
N LEU A 268 1.52 -12.17 -6.00
CA LEU A 268 2.24 -12.97 -5.00
C LEU A 268 2.04 -14.48 -5.22
N VAL A 269 0.81 -14.93 -5.45
CA VAL A 269 0.49 -16.35 -5.73
C VAL A 269 1.17 -16.84 -7.00
N LEU A 270 1.09 -16.06 -8.09
CA LEU A 270 1.72 -16.43 -9.35
C LEU A 270 3.23 -16.57 -9.20
N ARG A 271 3.86 -15.69 -8.42
CA ARG A 271 5.30 -15.77 -8.15
C ARG A 271 5.66 -16.93 -7.22
N LEU A 272 4.79 -17.29 -6.27
CA LEU A 272 4.97 -18.46 -5.40
C LEU A 272 4.85 -19.79 -6.15
N LEU A 273 3.98 -19.85 -7.17
CA LEU A 273 3.74 -21.04 -8.00
C LEU A 273 4.67 -21.13 -9.22
N GLY A 274 5.40 -20.07 -9.54
CA GLY A 274 6.32 -20.03 -10.69
C GLY A 274 7.60 -20.83 -10.45
N ASN A 275 8.15 -21.42 -11.51
CA ASN A 275 9.31 -22.33 -11.45
C ASN A 275 10.68 -21.64 -11.25
N GLY A 276 10.73 -20.45 -10.64
CA GLY A 276 11.98 -19.76 -10.30
C GLY A 276 12.82 -19.25 -11.49
N THR A 277 12.36 -19.42 -12.73
CA THR A 277 13.02 -18.91 -13.96
C THR A 277 12.80 -17.41 -14.18
N ASP A 278 11.81 -16.83 -13.50
CA ASP A 278 11.37 -15.44 -13.67
C ASP A 278 11.85 -14.54 -12.52
N GLY A 279 13.11 -14.69 -12.10
CA GLY A 279 13.76 -13.87 -11.07
C GLY A 279 14.00 -12.41 -11.48
N GLY A 280 13.58 -12.02 -12.68
CA GLY A 280 13.75 -10.67 -13.22
C GLY A 280 12.79 -9.64 -12.62
N TYR A 281 13.12 -8.36 -12.85
CA TYR A 281 12.22 -7.25 -12.57
C TYR A 281 10.89 -7.46 -13.29
N SER A 282 9.75 -7.46 -12.57
CA SER A 282 8.43 -7.50 -13.21
C SER A 282 7.63 -6.25 -12.91
N THR A 283 7.34 -5.52 -14.00
CA THR A 283 6.53 -4.31 -14.02
C THR A 283 5.16 -4.54 -13.38
N TRP A 284 4.59 -5.74 -13.56
CA TRP A 284 3.32 -6.11 -12.95
C TRP A 284 3.38 -6.15 -11.41
N ALA A 285 4.44 -6.66 -10.81
CA ALA A 285 4.58 -6.65 -9.35
C ALA A 285 4.78 -5.25 -8.77
N VAL A 286 5.50 -4.39 -9.50
CA VAL A 286 5.68 -2.99 -9.12
C VAL A 286 4.34 -2.26 -9.17
N PHE A 287 3.59 -2.44 -10.25
CA PHE A 287 2.27 -1.84 -10.40
C PHE A 287 1.28 -2.29 -9.32
N THR A 288 1.20 -3.59 -9.06
CA THR A 288 0.31 -4.13 -8.01
C THR A 288 0.74 -3.69 -6.61
N THR A 289 2.04 -3.48 -6.38
CA THR A 289 2.54 -2.85 -5.16
C THR A 289 2.06 -1.39 -5.06
N PHE A 290 2.11 -0.60 -6.14
CA PHE A 290 1.56 0.76 -6.12
C PHE A 290 0.06 0.76 -5.78
N LEU A 291 -0.72 -0.15 -6.35
CA LEU A 291 -2.14 -0.31 -6.02
C LEU A 291 -2.35 -0.64 -4.53
N MET A 292 -1.54 -1.52 -3.95
CA MET A 292 -1.57 -1.82 -2.52
C MET A 292 -1.28 -0.57 -1.69
N ASN A 293 -0.26 0.21 -2.04
CA ASN A 293 0.10 1.46 -1.34
C ASN A 293 -1.00 2.53 -1.45
N LEU A 294 -1.75 2.55 -2.56
CA LEU A 294 -2.86 3.48 -2.78
C LEU A 294 -3.97 3.31 -1.74
N SER A 295 -4.14 2.11 -1.17
CA SER A 295 -5.18 1.85 -0.15
C SER A 295 -5.09 2.84 1.00
N THR A 296 -3.89 3.11 1.52
CA THR A 296 -3.63 4.08 2.62
C THR A 296 -4.22 5.48 2.39
N VAL A 297 -4.36 5.90 1.14
CA VAL A 297 -4.95 7.20 0.77
C VAL A 297 -6.46 7.07 0.59
N LEU A 298 -6.93 5.96 0.02
CA LEU A 298 -8.35 5.70 -0.22
C LEU A 298 -9.17 5.56 1.08
N ASP A 299 -8.53 5.27 2.21
CA ASP A 299 -9.19 5.24 3.51
C ASP A 299 -9.83 6.59 3.90
N ILE A 300 -9.44 7.71 3.27
CA ILE A 300 -10.17 8.98 3.41
C ILE A 300 -11.67 8.85 3.11
N ILE A 301 -12.04 8.02 2.13
CA ILE A 301 -13.44 7.79 1.74
C ILE A 301 -14.16 7.06 2.87
N LEU A 302 -13.52 6.03 3.42
CA LEU A 302 -14.03 5.23 4.52
C LEU A 302 -14.22 6.09 5.78
N TYR A 303 -13.20 6.88 6.15
CA TYR A 303 -13.24 7.80 7.29
C TYR A 303 -14.33 8.86 7.14
N TYR A 304 -14.46 9.43 5.94
CA TYR A 304 -15.50 10.39 5.61
C TYR A 304 -16.89 9.78 5.75
N ILE A 305 -17.12 8.54 5.28
CA ILE A 305 -18.44 7.89 5.43
C ILE A 305 -18.74 7.60 6.91
N VAL A 306 -17.75 7.19 7.70
CA VAL A 306 -17.96 6.74 9.07
C VAL A 306 -18.13 7.86 10.08
N SER A 307 -17.40 8.96 9.97
CA SER A 307 -17.35 9.99 11.03
C SER A 307 -17.85 11.34 10.57
N LYS A 308 -18.90 11.84 11.23
CA LYS A 308 -19.36 13.23 11.02
C LYS A 308 -18.30 14.23 11.45
N GLN A 309 -17.60 13.95 12.57
CA GLN A 309 -16.51 14.81 13.03
C GLN A 309 -15.40 14.91 11.98
N PHE A 310 -15.08 13.79 11.31
CA PHE A 310 -14.10 13.80 10.22
C PHE A 310 -14.63 14.57 9.01
N GLN A 311 -15.91 14.39 8.64
CA GLN A 311 -16.56 15.20 7.60
C GLN A 311 -16.45 16.70 7.89
N ASP A 312 -16.77 17.12 9.12
CA ASP A 312 -16.73 18.52 9.53
C ASP A 312 -15.32 19.10 9.40
N ARG A 313 -14.28 18.34 9.77
CA ARG A 313 -12.88 18.76 9.60
C ARG A 313 -12.51 18.89 8.12
N VAL A 314 -12.82 17.90 7.29
CA VAL A 314 -12.56 17.97 5.84
C VAL A 314 -13.30 19.15 5.20
N ILE A 315 -14.58 19.35 5.55
CA ILE A 315 -15.40 20.46 5.06
C ILE A 315 -14.81 21.80 5.51
N SER A 316 -14.39 21.94 6.77
CA SER A 316 -13.79 23.18 7.27
C SER A 316 -12.53 23.57 6.49
N VAL A 317 -11.67 22.60 6.15
CA VAL A 317 -10.47 22.82 5.33
C VAL A 317 -10.85 23.22 3.90
N ILE A 318 -11.85 22.57 3.30
CA ILE A 318 -12.34 22.90 1.96
C ILE A 318 -12.95 24.30 1.92
N LEU A 319 -13.78 24.66 2.90
CA LEU A 319 -14.40 25.98 3.01
C LEU A 319 -13.35 27.06 3.24
N TYR A 320 -12.39 26.85 4.13
CA TYR A 320 -11.27 27.76 4.35
C TYR A 320 -10.44 27.94 3.06
N ARG A 321 -10.16 26.86 2.33
CA ARG A 321 -9.49 26.92 1.02
C ARG A 321 -10.30 27.70 -0.01
N ASN A 322 -11.62 27.53 -0.05
CA ASN A 322 -12.51 28.25 -0.95
C ASN A 322 -12.58 29.75 -0.59
N TYR A 323 -12.60 30.07 0.70
CA TYR A 323 -12.49 31.45 1.20
C TYR A 323 -11.16 32.10 0.80
N LEU A 324 -10.01 31.43 1.02
CA LEU A 324 -8.73 31.96 0.57
C LEU A 324 -8.68 32.18 -0.95
N ARG A 325 -9.29 31.28 -1.73
CA ARG A 325 -9.42 31.44 -3.18
C ARG A 325 -10.28 32.64 -3.56
N SER A 326 -11.39 32.91 -2.86
CA SER A 326 -12.24 34.06 -3.13
C SER A 326 -11.55 35.38 -2.78
N VAL A 327 -10.84 35.44 -1.65
CA VAL A 327 -10.01 36.60 -1.26
C VAL A 327 -8.92 36.87 -2.30
N ARG A 328 -8.21 35.84 -2.77
CA ARG A 328 -7.18 35.98 -3.81
C ARG A 328 -7.77 36.47 -5.14
N ARG A 329 -8.96 36.02 -5.55
CA ARG A 329 -9.66 36.54 -6.74
C ARG A 329 -10.02 38.01 -6.58
N LYS A 330 -10.56 38.41 -5.41
CA LYS A 330 -10.92 39.81 -5.13
C LYS A 330 -9.71 40.72 -5.18
N SER A 331 -8.60 40.34 -4.54
CA SER A 331 -7.33 41.07 -4.61
C SER A 331 -6.80 41.22 -6.05
N ARG A 332 -6.82 40.14 -6.84
CA ARG A 332 -6.40 40.20 -8.26
C ARG A 332 -7.30 41.14 -9.08
N HIS A 333 -8.60 41.17 -8.80
CA HIS A 333 -9.53 42.05 -9.51
C HIS A 333 -9.34 43.53 -9.16
N THR A 334 -9.10 43.84 -7.88
CA THR A 334 -8.76 45.20 -7.42
C THR A 334 -7.44 45.70 -8.03
N HIS A 335 -6.43 44.83 -8.14
CA HIS A 335 -5.15 45.18 -8.78
C HIS A 335 -5.30 45.45 -10.29
N THR A 336 -6.10 44.65 -11.01
CA THR A 336 -6.39 44.91 -12.44
C THR A 336 -7.24 46.16 -12.68
N GLY A 337 -8.16 46.47 -11.77
CA GLY A 337 -8.97 47.70 -11.84
C GLY A 337 -8.14 48.96 -11.59
N SER A 338 -7.19 48.90 -10.65
CA SER A 338 -6.28 50.00 -10.36
C SER A 338 -5.32 50.29 -11.53
N ILE A 339 -4.78 49.26 -12.19
CA ILE A 339 -3.92 49.43 -13.38
C ILE A 339 -4.72 50.03 -14.56
N ARG A 340 -5.96 49.58 -14.79
CA ARG A 340 -6.83 50.14 -15.85
C ARG A 340 -7.22 51.60 -15.56
N SER A 341 -7.45 51.95 -14.29
CA SER A 341 -7.71 53.32 -13.89
C SER A 341 -6.49 54.21 -14.12
N MET A 342 -5.28 53.73 -13.79
CA MET A 342 -4.03 54.45 -14.05
C MET A 342 -3.75 54.61 -15.55
N SER A 343 -3.98 53.56 -16.37
CA SER A 343 -3.78 53.65 -17.82
C SER A 343 -4.75 54.65 -18.47
N ASN A 344 -6.00 54.71 -17.99
CA ASN A 344 -6.98 55.67 -18.47
C ASN A 344 -6.63 57.11 -18.05
N MET A 345 -6.04 57.31 -16.87
CA MET A 345 -5.55 58.63 -16.45
C MET A 345 -4.35 59.09 -17.28
N THR A 346 -3.42 58.19 -17.63
CA THR A 346 -2.28 58.53 -18.50
C THR A 346 -2.69 58.80 -19.95
N SER A 347 -3.72 58.13 -20.48
CA SER A 347 -4.25 58.40 -21.82
C SER A 347 -5.09 59.68 -21.91
N ALA A 348 -5.57 60.24 -20.80
CA ALA A 348 -6.30 61.51 -20.78
C ALA A 348 -5.39 62.73 -20.58
N MET A 349 -4.09 62.52 -20.36
CA MET A 349 -3.08 63.56 -20.17
C MET A 349 -2.13 63.75 -21.37
N ILE A 350 -2.31 62.96 -22.44
CA ILE A 350 -1.66 63.10 -23.75
C ILE A 350 -2.73 63.57 -24.72
#